data_AF-A0A651HQI1-F1
#
_entry.id   AF-A0A651HQI1-F1
#
_cell.length_a   1.000
_cell.length_b   1.000
_cell.length_c   1.000
_cell.angle_alpha   90.00
_cell.angle_beta   90.00
_cell.angle_gamma   90.00
#
_symmetry.space_group_name_H-M   'P 1'
#
loop_
_entity.id
_entity.type
_entity.pdbx_description
1 polymer ?
#
loop_
_entity_poly.entity_id
_entity_poly.type
_entity_poly.pdbx_seq_one_letter_code
_entity_poly.pdbx_strand_id
1 'polypeptide(L)'
;MIKSRPALETRIRAVNQAPVRPGAEFVLYWMIATRRLDRNAGLERAVAWARDLGLPLLVFEALRSGYRWASPRFHHFCIQGMAEHEARLRDTQVGYLPYVERRPDEGKGLLEALAARAAVVVTDDFPSFFIPRMVAAAGAKLPVRLEAADSNGILPLSVPDRSFTTAYSFRRYLQKTLPHHLGEGPVEHPLVGDPLRPFAGLPEELTTRWRGASTDELADPQGLTTALPLDREVGPVSLQGGSGPARKRLTRFLDVGLPGYAQGRNHPDRDHGSGLSPYLHWGHISAHEVLEAVLEREGWSPDHIPEKAHGKREGWWGLSADAEAFLDQITTWREMGYVTAWREPDHETWESLPGWARETLLEHAADQRPHLYQRDELEEARTHDSLWNAAQRQLRREGIIHNYLRMLWAKKILEWSPHPRDALFRTLEMNNRWSLDGRNPNSTSGVFWTFGRYDRGWPERAVYGKVRSMTSDSTRRKVELKDYLKQFGRS
;
A
#
# COMPACT_ATOMS: atom_id res chain seq x y z
N MET A 1 21.65 -5.69 23.87
CA MET A 1 20.84 -4.64 23.22
C MET A 1 21.66 -4.12 22.05
N ILE A 2 21.07 -4.04 20.86
CA ILE A 2 21.70 -3.44 19.67
C ILE A 2 21.69 -1.93 19.87
N LYS A 3 22.68 -1.24 19.33
CA LYS A 3 22.65 0.21 19.16
C LYS A 3 21.80 0.59 17.95
N SER A 4 20.48 0.37 18.01
CA SER A 4 19.57 1.05 17.07
C SER A 4 19.35 2.50 17.51
N ARG A 5 19.02 3.37 16.55
CA ARG A 5 18.47 4.70 16.89
C ARG A 5 17.23 4.49 17.79
N PRO A 6 17.14 5.14 18.97
CA PRO A 6 15.95 5.05 19.84
C PRO A 6 14.64 5.35 19.08
N ALA A 7 14.72 6.27 18.12
CA ALA A 7 13.65 6.63 17.19
C ALA A 7 13.06 5.46 16.38
N LEU A 8 13.81 4.36 16.17
CA LEU A 8 13.35 3.20 15.40
C LEU A 8 12.64 2.17 16.29
N GLU A 9 12.85 2.19 17.62
CA GLU A 9 12.41 1.12 18.52
C GLU A 9 10.89 0.94 18.53
N THR A 10 10.12 2.02 18.41
CA THR A 10 8.65 2.00 18.33
C THR A 10 8.12 1.29 17.09
N ARG A 11 8.97 1.10 16.07
CA ARG A 11 8.66 0.46 14.78
C ARG A 11 9.14 -0.97 14.68
N ILE A 12 9.94 -1.47 15.63
CA ILE A 12 10.47 -2.83 15.59
C ILE A 12 9.67 -3.75 16.50
N ARG A 13 9.25 -4.87 15.94
CA ARG A 13 8.53 -5.92 16.67
C ARG A 13 9.25 -7.25 16.51
N ALA A 14 9.53 -7.93 17.61
CA ALA A 14 9.95 -9.32 17.57
C ALA A 14 8.78 -10.20 17.10
N VAL A 15 9.00 -11.00 16.05
CA VAL A 15 8.00 -11.95 15.54
C VAL A 15 8.10 -13.29 16.27
N ASN A 16 9.29 -13.65 16.73
CA ASN A 16 9.54 -14.87 17.51
C ASN A 16 10.48 -14.59 18.69
N GLN A 17 10.71 -15.61 19.53
CA GLN A 17 11.62 -15.56 20.69
C GLN A 17 12.95 -16.29 20.43
N ALA A 18 13.25 -16.63 19.18
CA ALA A 18 14.49 -17.29 18.82
C ALA A 18 15.70 -16.36 19.05
N PRO A 19 16.88 -16.92 19.37
CA PRO A 19 18.07 -16.12 19.64
C PRO A 19 18.70 -15.57 18.35
N VAL A 20 19.58 -14.59 18.51
CA VAL A 20 20.55 -14.23 17.48
C VAL A 20 21.53 -15.40 17.32
N ARG A 21 21.79 -15.82 16.08
CA ARG A 21 22.67 -16.97 15.81
C ARG A 21 24.15 -16.55 15.90
N PRO A 22 24.97 -17.21 16.75
CA PRO A 22 26.41 -17.01 16.75
C PRO A 22 27.08 -17.69 15.55
N GLY A 23 28.21 -17.15 15.09
CA GLY A 23 28.96 -17.73 13.96
C GLY A 23 28.20 -17.74 12.62
N ALA A 24 27.19 -16.89 12.49
CA ALA A 24 26.43 -16.73 11.26
C ALA A 24 27.22 -15.99 10.17
N GLU A 25 26.77 -16.13 8.93
CA GLU A 25 27.49 -15.62 7.76
C GLU A 25 27.06 -14.20 7.36
N PHE A 26 25.81 -13.82 7.65
CA PHE A 26 25.25 -12.52 7.27
C PHE A 26 24.03 -12.17 8.12
N VAL A 27 23.58 -10.92 8.03
CA VAL A 27 22.23 -10.48 8.42
C VAL A 27 21.34 -10.52 7.19
N LEU A 28 20.11 -11.03 7.33
CA LEU A 28 19.15 -11.14 6.23
C LEU A 28 18.06 -10.08 6.37
N TYR A 29 17.90 -9.25 5.35
CA TYR A 29 16.70 -8.42 5.18
C TYR A 29 15.76 -9.08 4.17
N TRP A 30 14.65 -9.63 4.66
CA TRP A 30 13.58 -10.22 3.86
C TRP A 30 12.56 -9.14 3.46
N MET A 31 12.77 -8.53 2.30
CA MET A 31 11.95 -7.45 1.75
C MET A 31 10.72 -8.03 1.03
N ILE A 32 9.52 -7.67 1.48
CA ILE A 32 8.25 -8.23 1.00
C ILE A 32 7.19 -7.20 0.67
N ALA A 33 7.21 -6.04 1.32
CA ALA A 33 6.22 -4.98 1.21
C ALA A 33 6.84 -3.58 1.03
N THR A 34 7.99 -3.29 1.65
CA THR A 34 8.61 -1.96 1.55
C THR A 34 9.77 -1.96 0.55
N ARG A 35 9.40 -1.95 -0.74
CA ARG A 35 10.33 -2.13 -1.86
C ARG A 35 11.02 -0.84 -2.26
N ARG A 36 11.86 -0.34 -1.36
CA ARG A 36 12.75 0.81 -1.56
C ARG A 36 13.98 0.69 -0.66
N LEU A 37 15.06 1.33 -1.09
CA LEU A 37 16.32 1.36 -0.33
C LEU A 37 16.47 2.61 0.56
N ASP A 38 15.62 3.62 0.36
CA ASP A 38 15.64 4.88 1.11
C ASP A 38 14.44 4.95 2.06
N ARG A 39 14.60 5.61 3.22
CA ARG A 39 13.51 5.77 4.23
C ARG A 39 12.79 4.44 4.50
N ASN A 40 13.56 3.42 4.83
CA ASN A 40 13.11 2.06 5.06
C ASN A 40 13.58 1.56 6.44
N ALA A 41 12.66 1.43 7.38
CA ALA A 41 12.91 0.97 8.75
C ALA A 41 13.42 -0.48 8.82
N GLY A 42 12.95 -1.37 7.94
CA GLY A 42 13.41 -2.76 7.86
C GLY A 42 14.86 -2.84 7.39
N LEU A 43 15.19 -2.08 6.35
CA LEU A 43 16.58 -1.99 5.87
C LEU A 43 17.48 -1.32 6.91
N GLU A 44 17.05 -0.20 7.51
CA GLU A 44 17.80 0.49 8.57
C GLU A 44 18.08 -0.45 9.76
N ARG A 45 17.08 -1.23 10.17
CA ARG A 45 17.25 -2.22 11.24
C ARG A 45 18.21 -3.34 10.86
N ALA A 46 18.16 -3.82 9.62
CA ALA A 46 19.09 -4.85 9.14
C ALA A 46 20.53 -4.31 9.06
N VAL A 47 20.72 -3.06 8.63
CA VAL A 47 22.03 -2.38 8.64
C VAL A 47 22.57 -2.24 10.06
N ALA A 48 21.72 -1.85 11.02
CA ALA A 48 22.13 -1.74 12.42
C ALA A 48 22.63 -3.10 12.97
N TRP A 49 21.91 -4.19 12.70
CA TRP A 49 22.35 -5.55 13.03
C TRP A 49 23.67 -5.91 12.35
N ALA A 50 23.81 -5.61 11.05
CA ALA A 50 25.01 -5.96 10.28
C ALA A 50 26.25 -5.26 10.85
N ARG A 51 26.13 -3.97 11.19
CA ARG A 51 27.20 -3.19 11.82
C ARG A 51 27.54 -3.69 13.22
N ASP A 52 26.54 -3.87 14.08
CA ASP A 52 26.75 -4.30 15.47
C ASP A 52 27.37 -5.69 15.57
N LEU A 53 27.01 -6.60 14.67
CA LEU A 53 27.58 -7.96 14.63
C LEU A 53 28.85 -8.06 13.79
N GLY A 54 29.23 -7.00 13.07
CA GLY A 54 30.33 -7.02 12.12
C GLY A 54 30.13 -8.07 11.02
N LEU A 55 28.91 -8.22 10.50
CA LEU A 55 28.54 -9.19 9.48
C LEU A 55 28.12 -8.50 8.18
N PRO A 56 28.26 -9.17 7.02
CA PRO A 56 27.66 -8.72 5.77
C PRO A 56 26.12 -8.62 5.85
N LEU A 57 25.54 -7.83 4.96
CA LEU A 57 24.09 -7.72 4.77
C LEU A 57 23.69 -8.39 3.45
N LEU A 58 22.66 -9.24 3.50
CA LEU A 58 21.97 -9.77 2.34
C LEU A 58 20.52 -9.25 2.30
N VAL A 59 20.17 -8.54 1.24
CA VAL A 59 18.79 -8.16 0.92
C VAL A 59 18.18 -9.25 0.06
N PHE A 60 17.17 -9.94 0.59
CA PHE A 60 16.36 -10.93 -0.12
C PHE A 60 15.00 -10.30 -0.45
N GLU A 61 14.82 -9.90 -1.71
CA GLU A 61 13.57 -9.33 -2.19
C GLU A 61 12.74 -10.43 -2.87
N ALA A 62 11.67 -10.88 -2.20
CA ALA A 62 10.87 -12.01 -2.65
C ALA A 62 9.60 -11.56 -3.37
N LEU A 63 9.36 -12.11 -4.57
CA LEU A 63 8.13 -11.94 -5.34
C LEU A 63 7.53 -13.31 -5.68
N ARG A 64 6.48 -13.68 -4.95
CA ARG A 64 5.74 -14.95 -5.11
C ARG A 64 4.81 -14.87 -6.34
N SER A 65 4.58 -15.98 -7.06
CA SER A 65 3.59 -16.04 -8.14
C SER A 65 2.31 -16.80 -7.75
N GLY A 66 2.38 -17.69 -6.75
CA GLY A 66 1.24 -18.51 -6.29
C GLY A 66 0.25 -17.83 -5.32
N TYR A 67 -0.21 -16.60 -5.60
CA TYR A 67 -1.19 -15.90 -4.73
C TYR A 67 -2.42 -15.38 -5.49
N ARG A 68 -3.53 -15.20 -4.78
CA ARG A 68 -4.78 -14.69 -5.37
C ARG A 68 -4.57 -13.32 -6.00
N TRP A 69 -4.99 -13.16 -7.26
CA TRP A 69 -4.80 -11.95 -8.09
C TRP A 69 -3.37 -11.71 -8.59
N ALA A 70 -2.45 -12.66 -8.45
CA ALA A 70 -1.14 -12.57 -9.10
C ALA A 70 -1.32 -12.38 -10.61
N SER A 71 -0.80 -11.28 -11.16
CA SER A 71 -0.98 -10.90 -12.56
C SER A 71 0.27 -10.27 -13.15
N PRO A 72 0.42 -10.28 -14.49
CA PRO A 72 1.49 -9.55 -15.17
C PRO A 72 1.54 -8.08 -14.78
N ARG A 73 0.40 -7.41 -14.55
CA ARG A 73 0.36 -6.02 -14.06
C ARG A 73 1.17 -5.79 -12.80
N PHE A 74 0.90 -6.61 -11.79
CA PHE A 74 1.51 -6.46 -10.47
C PHE A 74 2.98 -6.86 -10.49
N HIS A 75 3.28 -7.98 -11.15
CA HIS A 75 4.65 -8.46 -11.24
C HIS A 75 5.52 -7.52 -12.06
N HIS A 76 5.01 -7.00 -13.18
CA HIS A 76 5.76 -6.07 -14.02
C HIS A 76 6.10 -4.78 -13.26
N PHE A 77 5.11 -4.22 -12.56
CA PHE A 77 5.31 -3.01 -11.73
C PHE A 77 6.34 -3.25 -10.60
N CYS A 78 6.30 -4.42 -9.95
CA CYS A 78 7.25 -4.79 -8.91
C CYS A 78 8.66 -5.03 -9.47
N ILE A 79 8.79 -5.78 -10.58
CA ILE A 79 10.07 -6.16 -11.20
C ILE A 79 10.82 -4.92 -11.72
N GLN A 80 10.11 -3.91 -12.20
CA GLN A 80 10.72 -2.62 -12.55
C GLN A 80 11.43 -1.97 -11.34
N GLY A 81 10.85 -2.06 -10.13
CA GLY A 81 11.52 -1.63 -8.90
C GLY A 81 12.70 -2.52 -8.52
N MET A 82 12.57 -3.84 -8.69
CA MET A 82 13.67 -4.80 -8.46
C MET A 82 14.87 -4.53 -9.36
N ALA A 83 14.64 -4.09 -10.61
CA ALA A 83 15.70 -3.68 -11.54
C ALA A 83 16.44 -2.42 -11.07
N GLU A 84 15.72 -1.43 -10.52
CA GLU A 84 16.35 -0.26 -9.89
C GLU A 84 17.20 -0.65 -8.68
N HIS A 85 16.72 -1.57 -7.84
CA HIS A 85 17.49 -2.08 -6.70
C HIS A 85 18.75 -2.83 -7.14
N GLU A 86 18.64 -3.67 -8.17
CA GLU A 86 19.78 -4.39 -8.73
C GLU A 86 20.86 -3.41 -9.20
N ALA A 87 20.48 -2.40 -9.99
CA ALA A 87 21.42 -1.40 -10.48
C ALA A 87 22.06 -0.58 -9.34
N ARG A 88 21.31 -0.26 -8.28
CA ARG A 88 21.81 0.50 -7.12
C ARG A 88 22.71 -0.31 -6.19
N LEU A 89 22.54 -1.63 -6.12
CA LEU A 89 23.25 -2.49 -5.18
C LEU A 89 24.43 -3.24 -5.81
N ARG A 90 24.47 -3.40 -7.15
CA ARG A 90 25.46 -4.20 -7.88
C ARG A 90 26.91 -3.88 -7.51
N ASP A 91 27.25 -2.59 -7.41
CA ASP A 91 28.61 -2.12 -7.13
C ASP A 91 28.83 -1.78 -5.65
N THR A 92 27.96 -2.28 -4.78
CA THR A 92 28.03 -2.07 -3.33
C THR A 92 28.51 -3.33 -2.60
N GLN A 93 28.81 -3.20 -1.31
CA GLN A 93 29.17 -4.33 -0.44
C GLN A 93 27.96 -5.19 -0.01
N VAL A 94 26.74 -4.77 -0.35
CA VAL A 94 25.50 -5.42 0.07
C VAL A 94 25.17 -6.55 -0.90
N GLY A 95 24.89 -7.73 -0.37
CA GLY A 95 24.33 -8.82 -1.16
C GLY A 95 22.89 -8.52 -1.55
N TYR A 96 22.51 -8.80 -2.80
CA TYR A 96 21.13 -8.67 -3.26
C TYR A 96 20.68 -9.94 -3.97
N LEU A 97 19.60 -10.54 -3.47
CA LEU A 97 18.92 -11.68 -4.05
C LEU A 97 17.51 -11.25 -4.50
N PRO A 98 17.36 -10.80 -5.77
CA PRO A 98 16.05 -10.58 -6.37
C PRO A 98 15.42 -11.93 -6.73
N TYR A 99 14.43 -12.39 -5.98
CA TYR A 99 13.81 -13.69 -6.24
C TYR A 99 12.40 -13.54 -6.78
N VAL A 100 12.22 -13.92 -8.05
CA VAL A 100 10.91 -14.02 -8.70
C VAL A 100 10.55 -15.50 -8.84
N GLU A 101 9.48 -15.93 -8.16
CA GLU A 101 9.03 -17.32 -8.16
C GLU A 101 8.45 -17.67 -9.54
N ARG A 102 9.13 -18.56 -10.29
CA ARG A 102 8.76 -18.89 -11.68
C ARG A 102 7.66 -19.95 -11.74
N ARG A 103 7.57 -20.81 -10.73
CA ARG A 103 6.47 -21.77 -10.55
C ARG A 103 5.93 -21.74 -9.12
N PRO A 104 4.63 -22.00 -8.90
CA PRO A 104 4.08 -22.03 -7.55
C PRO A 104 4.88 -22.96 -6.64
N ASP A 105 5.24 -22.44 -5.47
CA ASP A 105 6.00 -23.12 -4.43
C ASP A 105 7.46 -23.48 -4.79
N GLU A 106 8.00 -22.97 -5.91
CA GLU A 106 9.43 -23.11 -6.24
C GLU A 106 10.33 -22.48 -5.17
N GLY A 107 9.86 -21.39 -4.53
CA GLY A 107 10.56 -20.73 -3.43
C GLY A 107 10.46 -21.44 -2.08
N LYS A 108 9.74 -22.57 -1.99
CA LYS A 108 9.51 -23.26 -0.72
C LYS A 108 10.83 -23.71 -0.09
N GLY A 109 11.06 -23.31 1.15
CA GLY A 109 12.27 -23.62 1.91
C GLY A 109 13.43 -22.63 1.72
N LEU A 110 13.32 -21.67 0.79
CA LEU A 110 14.38 -20.70 0.54
C LEU A 110 14.63 -19.79 1.75
N LEU A 111 13.57 -19.24 2.35
CA LEU A 111 13.71 -18.40 3.55
C LEU A 111 14.34 -19.19 4.70
N GLU A 112 13.89 -20.42 4.93
CA GLU A 112 14.45 -21.30 5.96
C GLU A 112 15.93 -21.61 5.70
N ALA A 113 16.32 -21.86 4.44
CA ALA A 113 17.70 -22.12 4.05
C ALA A 113 18.62 -20.90 4.24
N LEU A 114 18.13 -19.69 3.90
CA LEU A 114 18.86 -18.45 4.14
C LEU A 114 18.96 -18.16 5.65
N ALA A 115 17.86 -18.33 6.39
CA ALA A 115 17.79 -18.09 7.83
C ALA A 115 18.64 -19.08 8.65
N ALA A 116 18.90 -20.30 8.14
CA ALA A 116 19.83 -21.24 8.75
C ALA A 116 21.26 -20.71 8.83
N ARG A 117 21.61 -19.76 7.95
CA ARG A 117 22.95 -19.14 7.83
C ARG A 117 23.00 -17.71 8.34
N ALA A 118 21.84 -17.07 8.47
CA ALA A 118 21.72 -15.70 8.95
C ALA A 118 21.84 -15.59 10.47
N ALA A 119 22.37 -14.47 10.95
CA ALA A 119 22.44 -14.12 12.37
C ALA A 119 21.08 -13.70 12.92
N VAL A 120 20.37 -12.92 12.11
CA VAL A 120 19.04 -12.35 12.35
C VAL A 120 18.35 -12.21 11.00
N VAL A 121 17.03 -12.40 10.98
CA VAL A 121 16.17 -12.02 9.87
C VAL A 121 15.37 -10.79 10.28
N VAL A 122 15.41 -9.75 9.44
CA VAL A 122 14.55 -8.57 9.54
C VAL A 122 13.59 -8.58 8.36
N THR A 123 12.33 -8.24 8.55
CA THR A 123 11.32 -8.17 7.47
C THR A 123 10.40 -6.95 7.64
N ASP A 124 9.48 -6.76 6.71
CA ASP A 124 8.49 -5.68 6.74
C ASP A 124 7.28 -6.03 7.62
N ASP A 125 6.79 -5.06 8.40
CA ASP A 125 5.56 -5.21 9.20
C ASP A 125 4.34 -4.62 8.46
N PHE A 126 3.80 -5.34 7.47
CA PHE A 126 2.62 -4.89 6.70
C PHE A 126 1.33 -5.54 7.26
N PRO A 127 0.26 -4.78 7.60
CA PRO A 127 -0.84 -5.28 8.43
C PRO A 127 -1.99 -5.97 7.68
N SER A 128 -1.94 -6.09 6.35
CA SER A 128 -3.08 -6.58 5.57
C SER A 128 -2.68 -7.66 4.55
N PHE A 129 -3.67 -8.18 3.84
CA PHE A 129 -3.54 -9.28 2.89
C PHE A 129 -3.05 -10.58 3.57
N PHE A 130 -2.30 -11.43 2.87
CA PHE A 130 -1.74 -12.65 3.47
C PHE A 130 -0.43 -12.41 4.24
N ILE A 131 0.14 -11.19 4.18
CA ILE A 131 1.48 -10.88 4.69
C ILE A 131 1.62 -11.13 6.20
N PRO A 132 0.71 -10.67 7.10
CA PRO A 132 0.83 -10.96 8.53
C PRO A 132 0.88 -12.46 8.84
N ARG A 133 0.04 -13.25 8.15
CA ARG A 133 0.00 -14.72 8.31
C ARG A 133 1.28 -15.37 7.81
N MET A 134 1.83 -14.88 6.70
CA MET A 134 3.10 -15.35 6.14
C MET A 134 4.27 -15.07 7.09
N VAL A 135 4.36 -13.86 7.64
CA VAL A 135 5.40 -13.48 8.60
C VAL A 135 5.28 -14.27 9.91
N ALA A 136 4.07 -14.45 10.44
CA ALA A 136 3.83 -15.28 11.62
C ALA A 136 4.22 -16.75 11.39
N ALA A 137 3.85 -17.32 10.24
CA ALA A 137 4.21 -18.68 9.87
C ALA A 137 5.73 -18.85 9.69
N ALA A 138 6.43 -17.85 9.16
CA ALA A 138 7.89 -17.83 9.13
C ALA A 138 8.47 -17.79 10.56
N GLY A 139 7.99 -16.89 11.41
CA GLY A 139 8.44 -16.76 12.80
C GLY A 139 8.32 -18.05 13.61
N ALA A 140 7.27 -18.85 13.38
CA ALA A 140 7.07 -20.15 14.00
C ALA A 140 8.05 -21.24 13.53
N LYS A 141 8.64 -21.09 12.34
CA LYS A 141 9.55 -22.09 11.74
C LYS A 141 11.01 -21.73 11.89
N LEU A 142 11.35 -20.44 11.88
CA LEU A 142 12.73 -19.98 11.83
C LEU A 142 13.42 -20.23 13.18
N PRO A 143 14.58 -20.92 13.20
CA PRO A 143 15.35 -21.17 14.42
C PRO A 143 16.20 -19.97 14.88
N VAL A 144 16.02 -18.82 14.24
CA VAL A 144 16.79 -17.59 14.46
C VAL A 144 15.83 -16.42 14.68
N ARG A 145 16.28 -15.39 15.40
CA ARG A 145 15.53 -14.16 15.62
C ARG A 145 14.95 -13.61 14.31
N LEU A 146 13.64 -13.41 14.31
CA LEU A 146 12.89 -12.70 13.27
C LEU A 146 12.29 -11.42 13.87
N GLU A 147 12.64 -10.28 13.29
CA GLU A 147 12.07 -8.97 13.61
C GLU A 147 11.29 -8.43 12.41
N ALA A 148 10.14 -7.80 12.66
CA ALA A 148 9.37 -7.07 11.66
C ALA A 148 9.48 -5.57 11.95
N ALA A 149 9.65 -4.77 10.90
CA ALA A 149 9.84 -3.33 10.98
C ALA A 149 8.72 -2.57 10.25
N ASP A 150 8.10 -1.62 10.94
CA ASP A 150 7.05 -0.78 10.37
C ASP A 150 7.62 0.39 9.56
N SER A 151 7.51 0.24 8.23
CA SER A 151 7.87 1.24 7.21
C SER A 151 6.64 1.83 6.49
N ASN A 152 5.44 1.67 7.04
CA ASN A 152 4.18 1.94 6.32
C ASN A 152 3.77 3.41 6.36
N GLY A 153 3.72 4.00 7.54
CA GLY A 153 3.14 5.32 7.82
C GLY A 153 4.07 6.24 8.60
N ILE A 154 3.60 7.46 8.80
CA ILE A 154 4.23 8.47 9.64
C ILE A 154 4.12 8.06 11.10
N LEU A 155 2.93 7.69 11.56
CA LEU A 155 2.74 7.18 12.92
C LEU A 155 3.03 5.67 12.96
N PRO A 156 3.83 5.17 13.93
CA PRO A 156 4.05 3.74 14.07
C PRO A 156 2.72 2.98 14.29
N LEU A 157 2.51 1.84 13.62
CA LEU A 157 1.30 1.03 13.71
C LEU A 157 0.96 0.61 15.15
N SER A 158 1.99 0.42 15.97
CA SER A 158 1.89 0.00 17.37
C SER A 158 1.32 1.07 18.30
N VAL A 159 1.46 2.36 17.94
CA VAL A 159 1.16 3.50 18.82
C VAL A 159 -0.34 3.67 19.09
N PRO A 160 -1.24 3.69 18.08
CA PRO A 160 -2.69 3.80 18.33
C PRO A 160 -3.24 2.61 19.09
N ASP A 161 -3.80 2.82 20.28
CA ASP A 161 -4.29 1.78 21.19
C ASP A 161 -5.61 1.13 20.77
N ARG A 162 -6.31 1.71 19.79
CA ARG A 162 -7.62 1.28 19.30
C ARG A 162 -7.83 1.66 17.83
N SER A 163 -8.83 1.04 17.21
CA SER A 163 -9.41 1.51 15.95
C SER A 163 -10.27 2.76 16.14
N PHE A 164 -10.47 3.52 15.06
CA PHE A 164 -11.25 4.76 15.09
C PHE A 164 -12.42 4.67 14.14
N THR A 165 -13.60 5.05 14.61
CA THR A 165 -14.84 4.99 13.82
C THR A 165 -15.06 6.22 12.94
N THR A 166 -14.33 7.32 13.19
CA THR A 166 -14.46 8.55 12.40
C THR A 166 -13.11 9.22 12.18
N ALA A 167 -12.92 9.83 11.01
CA ALA A 167 -11.73 10.63 10.72
C ALA A 167 -11.57 11.83 11.68
N TYR A 168 -12.65 12.38 12.25
CA TYR A 168 -12.54 13.43 13.27
C TYR A 168 -11.88 12.93 14.56
N SER A 169 -12.33 11.77 15.06
CA SER A 169 -11.73 11.18 16.26
C SER A 169 -10.28 10.79 16.04
N PHE A 170 -9.95 10.25 14.86
CA PHE A 170 -8.57 9.92 14.51
C PHE A 170 -7.70 11.16 14.35
N ARG A 171 -8.17 12.21 13.65
CA ARG A 171 -7.46 13.51 13.57
C ARG A 171 -7.09 14.04 14.94
N ARG A 172 -8.06 14.08 15.87
CA ARG A 172 -7.80 14.58 17.22
C ARG A 172 -6.75 13.75 17.96
N TYR A 173 -6.72 12.43 17.75
CA TYR A 173 -5.68 11.56 18.30
C TYR A 173 -4.33 11.84 17.64
N LEU A 174 -4.27 11.78 16.31
CA LEU A 174 -3.07 12.06 15.51
C LEU A 174 -2.44 13.40 15.89
N GLN A 175 -3.22 14.47 15.98
CA GLN A 175 -2.72 15.81 16.32
C GLN A 175 -2.11 15.92 17.71
N LYS A 176 -2.50 15.05 18.66
CA LYS A 176 -1.87 15.00 20.00
C LYS A 176 -0.60 14.18 19.99
N THR A 177 -0.59 13.10 19.22
CA THR A 177 0.42 12.06 19.33
C THR A 177 1.55 12.27 18.33
N LEU A 178 1.23 12.65 17.09
CA LEU A 178 2.17 12.82 15.99
C LEU A 178 3.38 13.72 16.32
N PRO A 179 3.27 14.86 17.03
CA PRO A 179 4.43 15.69 17.35
C PRO A 179 5.56 14.93 18.05
N HIS A 180 5.23 13.93 18.87
CA HIS A 180 6.23 13.09 19.56
C HIS A 180 6.89 12.06 18.65
N HIS A 181 6.29 11.76 17.48
CA HIS A 181 6.74 10.73 16.55
C HIS A 181 7.25 11.27 15.20
N LEU A 182 7.17 12.58 14.94
CA LEU A 182 7.67 13.17 13.68
C LEU A 182 9.16 12.86 13.44
N GLY A 183 9.97 12.83 14.49
CA GLY A 183 11.40 12.46 14.43
C GLY A 183 11.68 10.96 14.40
N GLU A 184 10.64 10.12 14.50
CA GLU A 184 10.77 8.65 14.53
C GLU A 184 10.76 8.02 13.13
N GLY A 185 10.80 8.82 12.06
CA GLY A 185 10.92 8.30 10.71
C GLY A 185 12.23 7.52 10.47
N PRO A 186 12.23 6.56 9.53
CA PRO A 186 13.46 5.91 9.10
C PRO A 186 14.41 6.92 8.43
N VAL A 187 15.72 6.68 8.56
CA VAL A 187 16.72 7.56 7.96
C VAL A 187 16.61 7.60 6.45
N GLU A 188 17.00 8.74 5.86
CA GLU A 188 16.90 8.97 4.43
C GLU A 188 17.66 7.91 3.61
N HIS A 189 18.93 7.66 3.93
CA HIS A 189 19.77 6.69 3.24
C HIS A 189 20.37 5.66 4.21
N PRO A 190 19.66 4.56 4.54
CA PRO A 190 20.12 3.52 5.47
C PRO A 190 21.49 2.91 5.14
N LEU A 191 21.84 2.84 3.86
CA LEU A 191 23.08 2.24 3.37
C LEU A 191 24.28 3.21 3.33
N VAL A 192 24.07 4.50 3.58
CA VAL A 192 25.14 5.50 3.63
C VAL A 192 25.76 5.53 5.04
N GLY A 193 27.04 5.89 5.14
CA GLY A 193 27.80 5.96 6.38
C GLY A 193 28.88 4.89 6.45
N ASP A 194 29.09 4.31 7.64
CA ASP A 194 30.14 3.31 7.86
C ASP A 194 29.98 2.11 6.89
N PRO A 195 31.08 1.67 6.27
CA PRO A 195 31.04 0.60 5.28
C PRO A 195 30.59 -0.72 5.92
N LEU A 196 29.75 -1.45 5.20
CA LEU A 196 29.33 -2.79 5.59
C LEU A 196 30.43 -3.80 5.24
N ARG A 197 30.41 -4.98 5.87
CA ARG A 197 31.30 -6.05 5.41
C ARG A 197 30.89 -6.52 4.01
N PRO A 198 31.84 -6.73 3.08
CA PRO A 198 31.53 -7.26 1.77
C PRO A 198 30.80 -8.60 1.85
N PHE A 199 29.67 -8.71 1.15
CA PHE A 199 28.97 -9.97 0.99
C PHE A 199 29.69 -10.85 -0.04
N ALA A 200 30.22 -12.00 0.40
CA ALA A 200 31.02 -12.89 -0.44
C ALA A 200 30.20 -13.73 -1.44
N GLY A 201 28.87 -13.63 -1.41
CA GLY A 201 27.96 -14.45 -2.21
C GLY A 201 27.30 -15.57 -1.40
N LEU A 202 26.29 -16.20 -2.03
CA LEU A 202 25.65 -17.42 -1.51
C LEU A 202 26.31 -18.65 -2.14
N PRO A 203 26.38 -19.79 -1.43
CA PRO A 203 26.90 -21.01 -2.05
C PRO A 203 26.11 -21.51 -3.23
N GLU A 204 26.82 -22.22 -4.09
CA GLU A 204 26.34 -22.73 -5.37
C GLU A 204 25.13 -23.65 -5.21
N GLU A 205 25.03 -24.41 -4.11
CA GLU A 205 23.90 -25.30 -3.86
C GLU A 205 22.60 -24.50 -3.66
N LEU A 206 22.68 -23.33 -3.03
CA LEU A 206 21.52 -22.45 -2.84
C LEU A 206 21.15 -21.74 -4.15
N THR A 207 22.12 -21.20 -4.88
CA THR A 207 21.86 -20.44 -6.10
C THR A 207 21.46 -21.33 -7.28
N THR A 208 21.91 -22.59 -7.31
CA THR A 208 21.44 -23.60 -8.26
C THR A 208 20.01 -24.04 -7.95
N ARG A 209 19.69 -24.27 -6.67
CA ARG A 209 18.34 -24.72 -6.28
C ARG A 209 17.30 -23.60 -6.39
N TRP A 210 17.66 -22.40 -5.96
CA TRP A 210 16.80 -21.22 -5.96
C TRP A 210 17.49 -20.08 -6.71
N ARG A 211 17.43 -20.15 -8.04
CA ARG A 211 18.00 -19.13 -8.91
C ARG A 211 17.26 -17.79 -8.76
N GLY A 212 17.98 -16.75 -8.35
CA GLY A 212 17.49 -15.37 -8.44
C GLY A 212 17.14 -14.96 -9.88
N ALA A 213 16.51 -13.81 -10.05
CA ALA A 213 16.40 -13.15 -11.34
C ALA A 213 17.78 -12.59 -11.72
N SER A 214 18.25 -12.86 -12.93
CA SER A 214 19.48 -12.25 -13.44
C SER A 214 19.28 -10.78 -13.78
N THR A 215 20.39 -10.05 -13.94
CA THR A 215 20.38 -8.67 -14.45
C THR A 215 19.62 -8.57 -15.78
N ASP A 216 19.85 -9.50 -16.71
CA ASP A 216 19.16 -9.50 -18.02
C ASP A 216 17.66 -9.77 -17.89
N GLU A 217 17.26 -10.69 -16.99
CA GLU A 217 15.84 -10.95 -16.71
C GLU A 217 15.15 -9.73 -16.08
N LEU A 218 15.83 -9.00 -15.21
CA LEU A 218 15.30 -7.78 -14.59
C LEU A 218 15.28 -6.59 -15.57
N ALA A 219 16.21 -6.55 -16.52
CA ALA A 219 16.24 -5.56 -17.60
C ALA A 219 15.09 -5.74 -18.62
N ASP A 220 14.48 -6.93 -18.69
CA ASP A 220 13.27 -7.22 -19.45
C ASP A 220 12.10 -7.69 -18.55
N PRO A 221 11.45 -6.77 -17.79
CA PRO A 221 10.31 -7.12 -16.95
C PRO A 221 9.15 -7.75 -17.73
N GLN A 222 8.96 -7.39 -19.00
CA GLN A 222 7.89 -7.92 -19.84
C GLN A 222 8.15 -9.38 -20.22
N GLY A 223 9.37 -9.71 -20.67
CA GLY A 223 9.77 -11.08 -20.96
C GLY A 223 9.69 -11.96 -19.72
N LEU A 224 10.23 -11.48 -18.59
CA LEU A 224 10.19 -12.22 -17.32
C LEU A 224 8.75 -12.50 -16.89
N THR A 225 7.85 -11.50 -16.92
CA THR A 225 6.45 -11.70 -16.51
C THR A 225 5.65 -12.60 -17.43
N THR A 226 5.94 -12.61 -18.74
CA THR A 226 5.23 -13.45 -19.72
C THR A 226 5.45 -14.95 -19.47
N ALA A 227 6.61 -15.31 -18.91
CA ALA A 227 6.96 -16.69 -18.57
C ALA A 227 6.28 -17.20 -17.28
N LEU A 228 5.67 -16.31 -16.48
CA LEU A 228 5.10 -16.65 -15.17
C LEU A 228 3.65 -17.16 -15.27
N PRO A 229 3.21 -18.05 -14.35
CA PRO A 229 1.85 -18.59 -14.31
C PRO A 229 0.88 -17.61 -13.60
N LEU A 230 0.59 -16.49 -14.28
CA LEU A 230 -0.18 -15.36 -13.74
C LEU A 230 -1.54 -15.19 -14.44
N ASP A 231 -2.46 -14.43 -13.85
CA ASP A 231 -3.74 -14.02 -14.48
C ASP A 231 -3.47 -13.13 -15.70
N ARG A 232 -3.50 -13.73 -16.90
CA ARG A 232 -3.17 -13.07 -18.16
C ARG A 232 -4.20 -12.05 -18.63
N GLU A 233 -5.41 -12.04 -18.06
CA GLU A 233 -6.41 -11.01 -18.38
C GLU A 233 -6.03 -9.63 -17.81
N VAL A 234 -5.19 -9.61 -16.77
CA VAL A 234 -4.74 -8.40 -16.09
C VAL A 234 -3.33 -8.04 -16.55
N GLY A 235 -3.24 -7.49 -17.76
CA GLY A 235 -1.98 -7.11 -18.40
C GLY A 235 -1.27 -5.90 -17.75
N PRO A 236 0.04 -5.72 -18.03
CA PRO A 236 0.82 -4.56 -17.63
C PRO A 236 0.19 -3.24 -18.09
N VAL A 237 0.56 -2.15 -17.40
CA VAL A 237 0.09 -0.80 -17.70
C VAL A 237 1.28 0.11 -17.98
N SER A 238 1.04 1.28 -18.56
CA SER A 238 2.09 2.25 -18.90
C SER A 238 2.77 2.88 -17.68
N LEU A 239 2.13 2.85 -16.51
CA LEU A 239 2.71 3.35 -15.27
C LEU A 239 3.92 2.48 -14.87
N GLN A 240 5.10 3.10 -14.82
CA GLN A 240 6.35 2.44 -14.45
C GLN A 240 6.47 2.32 -12.93
N GLY A 241 6.86 1.16 -12.42
CA GLY A 241 7.22 0.96 -11.01
C GLY A 241 8.66 1.38 -10.70
N GLY A 242 9.03 1.34 -9.42
CA GLY A 242 10.32 1.80 -8.92
C GLY A 242 10.25 3.14 -8.16
N SER A 243 11.31 3.40 -7.40
CA SER A 243 11.47 4.62 -6.60
C SER A 243 11.71 5.84 -7.49
N GLY A 244 12.40 5.67 -8.62
CA GLY A 244 12.65 6.73 -9.60
C GLY A 244 11.35 7.33 -10.16
N PRO A 245 10.48 6.53 -10.81
CA PRO A 245 9.16 6.97 -11.28
C PRO A 245 8.27 7.52 -10.16
N ALA A 246 8.33 6.95 -8.95
CA ALA A 246 7.59 7.46 -7.80
C ALA A 246 7.97 8.91 -7.45
N ARG A 247 9.28 9.20 -7.37
CA ARG A 247 9.81 10.55 -7.11
C ARG A 247 9.47 11.52 -8.22
N LYS A 248 9.57 11.12 -9.49
CA LYS A 248 9.12 11.94 -10.63
C LYS A 248 7.64 12.30 -10.51
N ARG A 249 6.80 11.36 -10.07
CA ARG A 249 5.38 11.62 -9.82
C ARG A 249 5.16 12.56 -8.64
N LEU A 250 5.94 12.42 -7.55
CA LEU A 250 5.91 13.34 -6.42
C LEU A 250 6.30 14.76 -6.83
N THR A 251 7.40 14.95 -7.56
CA THR A 251 7.82 16.26 -8.08
C THR A 251 6.73 16.89 -8.95
N ARG A 252 6.18 16.14 -9.92
CA ARG A 252 5.04 16.63 -10.72
C ARG A 252 3.86 17.04 -9.85
N PHE A 253 3.54 16.25 -8.83
CA PHE A 253 2.46 16.59 -7.91
C PHE A 253 2.75 17.91 -7.18
N LEU A 254 3.93 18.09 -6.61
CA LEU A 254 4.29 19.33 -5.90
C LEU A 254 4.24 20.57 -6.80
N ASP A 255 4.66 20.45 -8.07
CA ASP A 255 4.71 21.58 -8.99
C ASP A 255 3.38 21.89 -9.68
N VAL A 256 2.58 20.87 -10.00
CA VAL A 256 1.38 21.02 -10.84
C VAL A 256 0.11 20.63 -10.09
N GLY A 257 0.15 19.55 -9.31
CA GLY A 257 -1.06 18.97 -8.72
C GLY A 257 -1.46 19.59 -7.37
N LEU A 258 -0.47 19.88 -6.52
CA LEU A 258 -0.64 20.44 -5.20
C LEU A 258 -1.27 21.85 -5.27
N PRO A 259 -0.79 22.78 -6.11
CA PRO A 259 -1.52 24.03 -6.32
C PRO A 259 -2.93 23.75 -6.86
N GLY A 260 -3.97 24.14 -6.12
CA GLY A 260 -5.37 23.88 -6.46
C GLY A 260 -5.89 22.50 -6.03
N TYR A 261 -5.12 21.71 -5.28
CA TYR A 261 -5.52 20.38 -4.80
C TYR A 261 -6.88 20.37 -4.09
N ALA A 262 -7.12 21.29 -3.16
CA ALA A 262 -8.30 21.30 -2.31
C ALA A 262 -9.60 21.38 -3.13
N GLN A 263 -9.59 22.20 -4.19
CA GLN A 263 -10.74 22.39 -5.07
C GLN A 263 -10.73 21.40 -6.24
N GLY A 264 -9.56 21.05 -6.76
CA GLY A 264 -9.40 20.32 -8.00
C GLY A 264 -9.42 18.79 -7.89
N ARG A 265 -9.05 18.20 -6.74
CA ARG A 265 -8.88 16.74 -6.57
C ARG A 265 -10.11 15.87 -6.85
N ASN A 266 -11.31 16.47 -6.90
CA ASN A 266 -12.55 15.76 -7.19
C ASN A 266 -12.91 15.76 -8.68
N HIS A 267 -12.21 16.52 -9.52
CA HIS A 267 -12.51 16.69 -10.94
C HIS A 267 -11.62 15.77 -11.80
N PRO A 268 -12.16 14.71 -12.42
CA PRO A 268 -11.38 13.79 -13.24
C PRO A 268 -10.62 14.43 -14.41
N ASP A 269 -11.13 15.52 -14.97
CA ASP A 269 -10.46 16.26 -16.05
C ASP A 269 -9.28 17.13 -15.55
N ARG A 270 -9.10 17.29 -14.24
CA ARG A 270 -8.02 18.10 -13.66
C ARG A 270 -6.92 17.22 -13.06
N ASP A 271 -5.66 17.47 -13.39
CA ASP A 271 -4.51 16.71 -12.88
C ASP A 271 -4.03 17.22 -11.51
N HIS A 272 -4.94 17.30 -10.54
CA HIS A 272 -4.60 17.65 -9.16
C HIS A 272 -4.34 16.44 -8.26
N GLY A 273 -4.70 15.23 -8.67
CA GLY A 273 -4.42 14.02 -7.88
C GLY A 273 -2.93 13.68 -7.84
N SER A 274 -2.39 13.33 -6.66
CA SER A 274 -0.97 12.97 -6.56
C SER A 274 -0.57 11.76 -7.41
N GLY A 275 -1.49 10.82 -7.65
CA GLY A 275 -1.19 9.58 -8.38
C GLY A 275 -0.15 8.68 -7.68
N LEU A 276 0.10 8.91 -6.39
CA LEU A 276 1.12 8.20 -5.61
C LEU A 276 0.64 6.87 -5.03
N SER A 277 -0.66 6.54 -5.11
CA SER A 277 -1.21 5.35 -4.44
C SER A 277 -0.59 4.02 -4.90
N PRO A 278 -0.28 3.78 -6.19
CA PRO A 278 0.45 2.57 -6.59
C PRO A 278 1.84 2.48 -5.94
N TYR A 279 2.59 3.58 -5.94
CA TYR A 279 3.94 3.62 -5.39
C TYR A 279 3.96 3.47 -3.86
N LEU A 280 3.02 4.10 -3.17
CA LEU A 280 2.85 3.95 -1.72
C LEU A 280 2.39 2.54 -1.34
N HIS A 281 1.61 1.87 -2.18
CA HIS A 281 1.17 0.49 -1.95
C HIS A 281 2.32 -0.51 -2.11
N TRP A 282 3.07 -0.41 -3.20
CA TRP A 282 4.22 -1.30 -3.48
C TRP A 282 5.48 -0.92 -2.70
N GLY A 283 5.42 0.15 -1.90
CA GLY A 283 6.52 0.59 -1.06
C GLY A 283 7.66 1.27 -1.81
N HIS A 284 7.45 1.67 -3.07
CA HIS A 284 8.42 2.37 -3.92
C HIS A 284 8.69 3.82 -3.45
N ILE A 285 7.85 4.39 -2.60
CA ILE A 285 8.10 5.69 -1.96
C ILE A 285 7.63 5.67 -0.51
N SER A 286 8.37 6.35 0.37
CA SER A 286 8.00 6.45 1.79
C SER A 286 6.93 7.51 1.99
N ALA A 287 5.99 7.26 2.92
CA ALA A 287 5.07 8.29 3.37
C ALA A 287 5.81 9.47 4.02
N HIS A 288 6.93 9.20 4.71
CA HIS A 288 7.81 10.24 5.28
C HIS A 288 8.40 11.12 4.18
N GLU A 289 8.86 10.54 3.08
CA GLU A 289 9.40 11.30 1.93
C GLU A 289 8.36 12.25 1.34
N VAL A 290 7.11 11.77 1.21
CA VAL A 290 6.01 12.58 0.68
C VAL A 290 5.63 13.70 1.67
N LEU A 291 5.58 13.41 2.97
CA LEU A 291 5.31 14.41 4.00
C LEU A 291 6.40 15.48 4.00
N GLU A 292 7.66 15.08 4.13
CA GLU A 292 8.83 15.97 4.14
C GLU A 292 8.85 16.88 2.93
N ALA A 293 8.63 16.36 1.71
CA ALA A 293 8.64 17.16 0.51
C ALA A 293 7.51 18.20 0.44
N VAL A 294 6.33 17.91 1.01
CA VAL A 294 5.24 18.88 1.15
C VAL A 294 5.58 19.93 2.20
N LEU A 295 6.09 19.52 3.36
CA LEU A 295 6.48 20.43 4.44
C LEU A 295 7.60 21.39 4.00
N GLU A 296 8.60 20.88 3.28
CA GLU A 296 9.70 21.67 2.71
C GLU A 296 9.17 22.67 1.68
N ARG A 297 8.31 22.23 0.74
CA ARG A 297 7.72 23.09 -0.28
C ARG A 297 6.91 24.25 0.32
N GLU A 298 6.26 24.01 1.44
CA GLU A 298 5.45 25.01 2.15
C GLU A 298 6.25 25.83 3.18
N GLY A 299 7.56 25.62 3.30
CA GLY A 299 8.42 26.35 4.24
C GLY A 299 8.04 26.11 5.70
N TRP A 300 7.61 24.89 6.03
CA TRP A 300 7.08 24.56 7.35
C TRP A 300 8.16 24.41 8.42
N SER A 301 7.83 24.78 9.65
CA SER A 301 8.62 24.53 10.87
C SER A 301 7.76 23.81 11.92
N PRO A 302 8.32 22.91 12.75
CA PRO A 302 7.63 22.33 13.91
C PRO A 302 6.98 23.35 14.84
N ASP A 303 7.49 24.58 14.90
CA ASP A 303 6.93 25.68 15.71
C ASP A 303 5.52 26.11 15.26
N HIS A 304 5.09 25.72 14.06
CA HIS A 304 3.75 25.99 13.56
C HIS A 304 2.67 25.08 14.18
N ILE A 305 3.05 23.98 14.85
CA ILE A 305 2.08 23.08 15.47
C ILE A 305 1.45 23.76 16.70
N PRO A 306 0.12 23.95 16.74
CA PRO A 306 -0.53 24.55 17.89
C PRO A 306 -0.58 23.56 19.06
N GLU A 307 -0.49 24.08 20.29
CA GLU A 307 -0.55 23.27 21.52
C GLU A 307 -1.83 22.42 21.64
N LYS A 308 -2.93 22.88 21.02
CA LYS A 308 -4.25 22.25 21.13
C LYS A 308 -4.62 21.46 19.89
N ALA A 309 -4.72 20.14 20.07
CA ALA A 309 -5.38 19.24 19.12
C ALA A 309 -6.91 19.45 19.13
N HIS A 310 -7.43 19.98 18.04
CA HIS A 310 -8.84 20.36 17.89
C HIS A 310 -9.60 19.47 16.89
N GLY A 311 -8.90 18.57 16.20
CA GLY A 311 -9.47 17.58 15.30
C GLY A 311 -10.00 18.16 13.99
N LYS A 312 -9.70 19.42 13.63
CA LYS A 312 -10.07 19.99 12.33
C LYS A 312 -9.12 19.50 11.25
N ARG A 313 -9.59 19.56 10.00
CA ARG A 313 -8.81 19.21 8.81
C ARG A 313 -7.75 20.25 8.48
N GLU A 314 -7.97 21.48 8.92
CA GLU A 314 -7.17 22.65 8.57
C GLU A 314 -6.81 23.45 9.83
N GLY A 315 -5.69 24.18 9.77
CA GLY A 315 -5.14 25.06 10.79
C GLY A 315 -4.25 24.37 11.81
N TRP A 316 -4.01 23.06 11.70
CA TRP A 316 -3.13 22.35 12.63
C TRP A 316 -1.69 22.28 12.13
N TRP A 317 -1.49 22.10 10.83
CA TRP A 317 -0.14 22.15 10.27
C TRP A 317 0.32 23.59 10.06
N GLY A 318 -0.61 24.51 9.82
CA GLY A 318 -0.29 25.91 9.54
C GLY A 318 0.24 26.11 8.12
N LEU A 319 -0.29 25.34 7.16
CA LEU A 319 0.10 25.36 5.74
C LEU A 319 -1.00 25.96 4.88
N SER A 320 -0.78 26.02 3.56
CA SER A 320 -1.87 26.33 2.62
C SER A 320 -3.02 25.32 2.70
N ALA A 321 -4.23 25.77 2.33
CA ALA A 321 -5.42 24.91 2.29
C ALA A 321 -5.23 23.70 1.36
N ASP A 322 -4.47 23.86 0.28
CA ASP A 322 -4.16 22.77 -0.64
C ASP A 322 -3.26 21.70 0.01
N ALA A 323 -2.20 22.14 0.70
CA ALA A 323 -1.33 21.26 1.45
C ALA A 323 -2.06 20.54 2.59
N GLU A 324 -2.83 21.24 3.42
CA GLU A 324 -3.57 20.60 4.51
C GLU A 324 -4.66 19.64 4.02
N ALA A 325 -5.33 19.97 2.90
CA ALA A 325 -6.27 19.06 2.26
C ALA A 325 -5.59 17.77 1.77
N PHE A 326 -4.36 17.85 1.25
CA PHE A 326 -3.57 16.68 0.87
C PHE A 326 -3.05 15.92 2.11
N LEU A 327 -2.53 16.63 3.11
CA LEU A 327 -2.04 16.03 4.35
C LEU A 327 -3.15 15.30 5.12
N ASP A 328 -4.41 15.75 5.11
CA ASP A 328 -5.54 14.98 5.65
C ASP A 328 -5.69 13.63 4.91
N GLN A 329 -5.42 13.54 3.61
CA GLN A 329 -5.48 12.25 2.90
C GLN A 329 -4.35 11.30 3.33
N ILE A 330 -3.10 11.76 3.38
CA ILE A 330 -1.94 10.89 3.64
C ILE A 330 -1.68 10.63 5.14
N THR A 331 -2.01 11.57 6.03
CA THR A 331 -1.77 11.45 7.48
C THR A 331 -3.02 11.10 8.29
N THR A 332 -4.24 11.34 7.77
CA THR A 332 -5.48 10.97 8.46
C THR A 332 -6.13 9.76 7.80
N TRP A 333 -6.60 9.90 6.55
CA TRP A 333 -7.38 8.82 5.91
C TRP A 333 -6.56 7.57 5.68
N ARG A 334 -5.33 7.73 5.19
CA ARG A 334 -4.43 6.61 4.96
C ARG A 334 -4.05 5.91 6.28
N GLU A 335 -3.55 6.66 7.25
CA GLU A 335 -3.15 6.12 8.56
C GLU A 335 -4.30 5.42 9.27
N MET A 336 -5.51 5.99 9.26
CA MET A 336 -6.69 5.35 9.87
C MET A 336 -7.01 3.99 9.25
N GLY A 337 -6.79 3.83 7.94
CA GLY A 337 -6.91 2.54 7.25
C GLY A 337 -5.87 1.53 7.75
N TYR A 338 -4.61 1.93 7.82
CA TYR A 338 -3.51 1.10 8.35
C TYR A 338 -3.72 0.70 9.82
N VAL A 339 -4.15 1.64 10.67
CA VAL A 339 -4.47 1.38 12.09
C VAL A 339 -5.58 0.36 12.24
N THR A 340 -6.65 0.50 11.44
CA THR A 340 -7.75 -0.47 11.47
C THR A 340 -7.29 -1.84 11.00
N ALA A 341 -6.52 -1.93 9.92
CA ALA A 341 -5.98 -3.21 9.46
C ALA A 341 -5.05 -3.88 10.50
N TRP A 342 -4.27 -3.07 11.22
CA TRP A 342 -3.39 -3.54 12.28
C TRP A 342 -4.15 -4.07 13.50
N ARG A 343 -5.20 -3.35 13.92
CA ARG A 343 -5.98 -3.69 15.12
C ARG A 343 -7.08 -4.72 14.88
N GLU A 344 -7.58 -4.82 13.66
CA GLU A 344 -8.68 -5.69 13.25
C GLU A 344 -8.23 -6.60 12.10
N PRO A 345 -7.69 -7.80 12.40
CA PRO A 345 -7.22 -8.74 11.37
C PRO A 345 -8.30 -9.15 10.35
N ASP A 346 -9.58 -9.03 10.72
CA ASP A 346 -10.77 -9.31 9.91
C ASP A 346 -11.42 -8.06 9.29
N HIS A 347 -10.70 -6.92 9.23
CA HIS A 347 -11.16 -5.65 8.65
C HIS A 347 -11.68 -5.71 7.19
N GLU A 348 -11.44 -6.82 6.49
CA GLU A 348 -11.90 -7.07 5.11
C GLU A 348 -13.19 -7.92 5.04
N THR A 349 -13.78 -8.28 6.19
CA THR A 349 -15.00 -9.11 6.27
C THR A 349 -16.27 -8.26 6.38
N TRP A 350 -17.43 -8.77 5.96
CA TRP A 350 -18.72 -8.10 6.14
C TRP A 350 -18.97 -7.73 7.61
N GLU A 351 -18.56 -8.61 8.51
CA GLU A 351 -18.74 -8.50 9.95
C GLU A 351 -18.00 -7.29 10.53
N SER A 352 -16.93 -6.82 9.90
CA SER A 352 -16.19 -5.61 10.30
C SER A 352 -16.85 -4.28 9.87
N LEU A 353 -18.02 -4.30 9.23
CA LEU A 353 -18.82 -3.10 9.01
C LEU A 353 -19.51 -2.63 10.31
N PRO A 354 -19.74 -1.30 10.49
CA PRO A 354 -20.49 -0.79 11.63
C PRO A 354 -21.89 -1.42 11.74
N GLY A 355 -22.35 -1.69 12.96
CA GLY A 355 -23.65 -2.31 13.23
C GLY A 355 -24.81 -1.65 12.48
N TRP A 356 -24.92 -0.31 12.58
CA TRP A 356 -25.97 0.48 11.91
C TRP A 356 -25.99 0.30 10.38
N ALA A 357 -24.82 0.11 9.77
CA ALA A 357 -24.69 -0.01 8.34
C ALA A 357 -25.08 -1.42 7.87
N ARG A 358 -24.69 -2.46 8.63
CA ARG A 358 -25.12 -3.83 8.36
C ARG A 358 -26.63 -3.98 8.51
N GLU A 359 -27.20 -3.42 9.57
CA GLU A 359 -28.64 -3.45 9.85
C GLU A 359 -29.44 -2.83 8.69
N THR A 360 -29.16 -1.57 8.35
CA THR A 360 -29.90 -0.90 7.27
C THR A 360 -29.70 -1.56 5.90
N LEU A 361 -28.51 -2.08 5.59
CA LEU A 361 -28.30 -2.79 4.33
C LEU A 361 -29.09 -4.11 4.26
N LEU A 362 -29.25 -4.80 5.39
CA LEU A 362 -30.02 -6.05 5.46
C LEU A 362 -31.53 -5.80 5.44
N GLU A 363 -32.01 -4.73 6.09
CA GLU A 363 -33.42 -4.28 5.98
C GLU A 363 -33.84 -4.07 4.52
N HIS A 364 -32.93 -3.53 3.70
CA HIS A 364 -33.15 -3.26 2.27
C HIS A 364 -32.65 -4.37 1.34
N ALA A 365 -32.30 -5.55 1.88
CA ALA A 365 -31.79 -6.65 1.07
C ALA A 365 -32.81 -7.14 0.04
N ALA A 366 -34.10 -7.11 0.38
CA ALA A 366 -35.21 -7.56 -0.47
C ALA A 366 -35.76 -6.49 -1.44
N ASP A 367 -35.27 -5.25 -1.36
CA ASP A 367 -35.73 -4.18 -2.26
C ASP A 367 -35.46 -4.54 -3.72
N GLN A 368 -36.42 -4.25 -4.60
CA GLN A 368 -36.25 -4.43 -6.04
C GLN A 368 -35.06 -3.61 -6.55
N ARG A 369 -34.09 -4.28 -7.17
CA ARG A 369 -32.93 -3.61 -7.79
C ARG A 369 -33.35 -3.02 -9.15
N PRO A 370 -32.98 -1.76 -9.47
CA PRO A 370 -33.26 -1.17 -10.77
C PRO A 370 -32.62 -1.95 -11.93
N HIS A 371 -31.42 -2.48 -11.70
CA HIS A 371 -30.67 -3.33 -12.62
C HIS A 371 -29.94 -4.41 -11.83
N LEU A 372 -29.72 -5.57 -12.44
CA LEU A 372 -28.86 -6.62 -11.93
C LEU A 372 -27.85 -6.99 -13.00
N TYR A 373 -26.57 -7.02 -12.64
CA TYR A 373 -25.50 -7.41 -13.54
C TYR A 373 -24.77 -8.64 -13.03
N GLN A 374 -24.36 -9.50 -13.96
CA GLN A 374 -23.37 -10.53 -13.70
C GLN A 374 -21.99 -9.90 -13.50
N ARG A 375 -21.08 -10.68 -12.90
CA ARG A 375 -19.74 -10.17 -12.57
C ARG A 375 -18.94 -9.80 -13.82
N ASP A 376 -19.03 -10.61 -14.87
CA ASP A 376 -18.38 -10.38 -16.16
C ASP A 376 -18.92 -9.11 -16.85
N GLU A 377 -20.23 -8.86 -16.79
CA GLU A 377 -20.82 -7.62 -17.33
C GLU A 377 -20.29 -6.38 -16.61
N LEU A 378 -20.16 -6.44 -15.27
CA LEU A 378 -19.52 -5.39 -14.49
C LEU A 378 -18.03 -5.26 -14.85
N GLU A 379 -17.27 -6.35 -14.84
CA GLU A 379 -15.83 -6.32 -15.14
C GLU A 379 -15.55 -5.77 -16.53
N GLU A 380 -16.33 -6.13 -17.54
CA GLU A 380 -16.16 -5.71 -18.93
C GLU A 380 -16.75 -4.33 -19.24
N ALA A 381 -17.29 -3.62 -18.24
CA ALA A 381 -17.92 -2.32 -18.40
C ALA A 381 -19.11 -2.35 -19.39
N ARG A 382 -19.96 -3.37 -19.26
CA ARG A 382 -21.19 -3.60 -20.05
C ARG A 382 -22.46 -3.27 -19.27
N THR A 383 -22.48 -2.10 -18.61
CA THR A 383 -23.70 -1.61 -17.93
C THR A 383 -24.43 -0.57 -18.78
N HIS A 384 -25.65 -0.21 -18.37
CA HIS A 384 -26.40 0.90 -18.97
C HIS A 384 -25.75 2.28 -18.71
N ASP A 385 -24.90 2.38 -17.68
CA ASP A 385 -24.34 3.64 -17.21
C ASP A 385 -22.98 3.92 -17.84
N SER A 386 -22.96 4.84 -18.80
CA SER A 386 -21.73 5.19 -19.53
C SER A 386 -20.64 5.82 -18.67
N LEU A 387 -20.98 6.49 -17.56
CA LEU A 387 -19.98 7.06 -16.65
C LEU A 387 -19.35 5.95 -15.80
N TRP A 388 -20.17 5.02 -15.30
CA TRP A 388 -19.65 3.86 -14.57
C TRP A 388 -18.76 3.00 -15.46
N ASN A 389 -19.18 2.76 -16.70
CA ASN A 389 -18.39 2.01 -17.67
C ASN A 389 -17.05 2.70 -17.96
N ALA A 390 -17.03 4.03 -18.09
CA ALA A 390 -15.79 4.78 -18.25
C ALA A 390 -14.84 4.59 -17.05
N ALA A 391 -15.37 4.64 -15.83
CA ALA A 391 -14.60 4.42 -14.61
C ALA A 391 -14.00 3.01 -14.53
N GLN A 392 -14.80 1.99 -14.86
CA GLN A 392 -14.33 0.60 -14.93
C GLN A 392 -13.28 0.40 -16.03
N ARG A 393 -13.44 1.03 -17.19
CA ARG A 393 -12.43 0.97 -18.27
C ARG A 393 -11.13 1.65 -17.88
N GLN A 394 -11.17 2.76 -17.16
CA GLN A 394 -9.95 3.37 -16.60
C GLN A 394 -9.23 2.36 -15.69
N LEU A 395 -9.95 1.77 -14.74
CA LEU A 395 -9.39 0.76 -13.83
C LEU A 395 -8.73 -0.41 -14.58
N ARG A 396 -9.41 -0.90 -15.63
CA ARG A 396 -8.88 -1.99 -16.46
C ARG A 396 -7.70 -1.59 -17.31
N ARG A 397 -7.69 -0.41 -17.93
CA ARG A 397 -6.63 0.00 -18.85
C ARG A 397 -5.39 0.54 -18.13
N GLU A 398 -5.57 1.22 -17.01
CA GLU A 398 -4.50 1.96 -16.32
C GLU A 398 -4.14 1.36 -14.95
N GLY A 399 -4.92 0.43 -14.42
CA GLY A 399 -4.72 -0.12 -13.09
C GLY A 399 -5.01 0.87 -11.96
N ILE A 400 -5.55 2.04 -12.28
CA ILE A 400 -5.98 3.06 -11.34
C ILE A 400 -7.36 3.57 -11.74
N ILE A 401 -8.09 4.09 -10.77
CA ILE A 401 -9.40 4.71 -10.98
C ILE A 401 -9.43 6.02 -10.20
N HIS A 402 -9.93 7.09 -10.82
CA HIS A 402 -10.03 8.38 -10.17
C HIS A 402 -10.83 8.27 -8.85
N ASN A 403 -10.33 8.83 -7.75
CA ASN A 403 -10.87 8.58 -6.41
C ASN A 403 -12.36 8.91 -6.26
N TYR A 404 -12.81 10.04 -6.82
CA TYR A 404 -14.24 10.40 -6.79
C TYR A 404 -15.09 9.36 -7.54
N LEU A 405 -14.58 8.84 -8.65
CA LEU A 405 -15.26 7.82 -9.45
C LEU A 405 -15.15 6.43 -8.82
N ARG A 406 -14.12 6.13 -8.01
CA ARG A 406 -14.04 4.91 -7.20
C ARG A 406 -15.20 4.80 -6.22
N MET A 407 -15.58 5.92 -5.59
CA MET A 407 -16.74 5.98 -4.68
C MET A 407 -18.06 5.73 -5.43
N LEU A 408 -18.25 6.37 -6.60
CA LEU A 408 -19.42 6.13 -7.44
C LEU A 408 -19.45 4.67 -7.91
N TRP A 409 -18.31 4.16 -8.38
CA TRP A 409 -18.13 2.83 -8.93
C TRP A 409 -18.57 1.75 -7.93
N ALA A 410 -18.07 1.80 -6.71
CA ALA A 410 -18.42 0.84 -5.67
C ALA A 410 -19.87 0.97 -5.18
N LYS A 411 -20.41 2.20 -5.10
CA LYS A 411 -21.83 2.42 -4.75
C LYS A 411 -22.80 1.86 -5.79
N LYS A 412 -22.44 1.94 -7.08
CA LYS A 412 -23.24 1.35 -8.14
C LYS A 412 -23.17 -0.18 -8.15
N ILE A 413 -22.03 -0.78 -7.77
CA ILE A 413 -21.97 -2.24 -7.58
C ILE A 413 -22.94 -2.67 -6.46
N LEU A 414 -23.06 -1.91 -5.37
CA LEU A 414 -24.10 -2.14 -4.35
C LEU A 414 -25.51 -2.05 -4.93
N GLU A 415 -25.82 -1.03 -5.72
CA GLU A 415 -27.13 -0.85 -6.33
C GLU A 415 -27.51 -1.95 -7.33
N TRP A 416 -26.52 -2.54 -8.00
CA TRP A 416 -26.72 -3.50 -9.09
C TRP A 416 -26.39 -4.95 -8.73
N SER A 417 -26.25 -5.22 -7.44
CA SER A 417 -26.06 -6.57 -6.90
C SER A 417 -27.32 -7.08 -6.20
N PRO A 418 -27.58 -8.40 -6.24
CA PRO A 418 -28.76 -8.97 -5.60
C PRO A 418 -28.76 -8.75 -4.09
N HIS A 419 -27.61 -8.93 -3.44
CA HIS A 419 -27.48 -8.82 -1.98
C HIS A 419 -26.28 -7.91 -1.61
N PRO A 420 -26.34 -7.13 -0.51
CA PRO A 420 -25.23 -6.26 -0.10
C PRO A 420 -23.94 -7.02 0.25
N ARG A 421 -24.04 -8.25 0.78
CA ARG A 421 -22.86 -9.13 0.97
C ARG A 421 -22.19 -9.48 -0.36
N ASP A 422 -22.98 -9.81 -1.39
CA ASP A 422 -22.45 -10.10 -2.73
C ASP A 422 -21.82 -8.86 -3.35
N ALA A 423 -22.44 -7.69 -3.16
CA ALA A 423 -21.89 -6.42 -3.61
C ALA A 423 -20.51 -6.14 -3.00
N LEU A 424 -20.37 -6.31 -1.68
CA LEU A 424 -19.09 -6.11 -0.99
C LEU A 424 -18.03 -7.07 -1.53
N PHE A 425 -18.36 -8.35 -1.65
CA PHE A 425 -17.45 -9.36 -2.20
C PHE A 425 -17.02 -9.04 -3.63
N ARG A 426 -17.97 -8.72 -4.52
CA ARG A 426 -17.69 -8.36 -5.92
C ARG A 426 -16.81 -7.11 -6.00
N THR A 427 -17.12 -6.09 -5.20
CA THR A 427 -16.35 -4.84 -5.17
C THR A 427 -14.90 -5.08 -4.73
N LEU A 428 -14.68 -5.84 -3.65
CA LEU A 428 -13.33 -6.20 -3.20
C LEU A 428 -12.58 -7.03 -4.23
N GLU A 429 -13.26 -7.99 -4.86
CA GLU A 429 -12.65 -8.85 -5.88
C GLU A 429 -12.15 -8.04 -7.07
N MET A 430 -13.01 -7.19 -7.63
CA MET A 430 -12.65 -6.35 -8.77
C MET A 430 -11.56 -5.32 -8.39
N ASN A 431 -11.67 -4.72 -7.20
CA ASN A 431 -10.69 -3.79 -6.67
C ASN A 431 -9.30 -4.41 -6.58
N ASN A 432 -9.21 -5.61 -6.00
CA ASN A 432 -7.95 -6.29 -5.74
C ASN A 432 -7.37 -6.96 -6.99
N ARG A 433 -8.22 -7.38 -7.93
CA ARG A 433 -7.82 -7.93 -9.23
C ARG A 433 -7.23 -6.88 -10.16
N TRP A 434 -7.85 -5.71 -10.25
CA TRP A 434 -7.49 -4.72 -11.28
C TRP A 434 -6.64 -3.55 -10.77
N SER A 435 -6.78 -3.13 -9.52
CA SER A 435 -6.11 -1.93 -9.03
C SER A 435 -4.66 -2.19 -8.62
N LEU A 436 -3.73 -1.40 -9.15
CA LEU A 436 -2.34 -1.35 -8.70
C LEU A 436 -2.22 -1.00 -7.22
N ASP A 437 -3.20 -0.29 -6.62
CA ASP A 437 -3.26 0.03 -5.19
C ASP A 437 -4.26 -0.84 -4.40
N GLY A 438 -4.75 -1.92 -5.01
CA GLY A 438 -5.60 -2.93 -4.38
C GLY A 438 -4.85 -3.76 -3.33
N ARG A 439 -5.56 -4.57 -2.54
CA ARG A 439 -5.00 -5.40 -1.43
C ARG A 439 -4.24 -4.57 -0.40
N ASN A 440 -4.77 -3.40 -0.11
CA ASN A 440 -4.15 -2.45 0.79
C ASN A 440 -5.18 -1.96 1.81
N PRO A 441 -4.78 -1.67 3.06
CA PRO A 441 -5.68 -1.11 4.07
C PRO A 441 -6.50 0.08 3.55
N ASN A 442 -5.91 0.91 2.69
CA ASN A 442 -6.57 2.09 2.12
C ASN A 442 -7.63 1.73 1.08
N SER A 443 -7.33 0.82 0.16
CA SER A 443 -8.29 0.44 -0.87
C SER A 443 -9.44 -0.36 -0.26
N THR A 444 -9.16 -1.24 0.72
CA THR A 444 -10.20 -1.87 1.55
C THR A 444 -11.02 -0.81 2.29
N SER A 445 -10.38 0.16 2.96
CA SER A 445 -11.10 1.25 3.64
C SER A 445 -11.99 2.06 2.70
N GLY A 446 -11.54 2.34 1.48
CA GLY A 446 -12.32 3.04 0.46
C GLY A 446 -13.54 2.24 -0.01
N VAL A 447 -13.40 0.93 -0.20
CA VAL A 447 -14.53 0.03 -0.48
C VAL A 447 -15.49 0.01 0.71
N PHE A 448 -15.01 -0.26 1.92
CA PHE A 448 -15.88 -0.35 3.10
C PHE A 448 -16.57 0.96 3.45
N TRP A 449 -15.96 2.10 3.12
CA TRP A 449 -16.61 3.41 3.24
C TRP A 449 -17.87 3.50 2.38
N THR A 450 -17.90 2.87 1.19
CA THR A 450 -19.12 2.88 0.38
C THR A 450 -20.26 2.10 0.98
N PHE A 451 -19.97 1.23 1.96
CA PHE A 451 -20.92 0.44 2.74
C PHE A 451 -21.11 0.98 4.17
N GLY A 452 -20.58 2.17 4.50
CA GLY A 452 -20.86 2.87 5.76
C GLY A 452 -19.70 2.95 6.76
N ARG A 453 -18.55 2.33 6.51
CA ARG A 453 -17.37 2.50 7.38
C ARG A 453 -16.89 3.97 7.35
N TYR A 454 -16.58 4.53 8.52
CA TYR A 454 -16.14 5.93 8.69
C TYR A 454 -17.11 7.03 8.21
N ASP A 455 -18.33 6.68 7.79
CA ASP A 455 -19.39 7.62 7.45
C ASP A 455 -20.49 7.59 8.52
N ARG A 456 -21.44 8.50 8.38
CA ARG A 456 -22.67 8.55 9.17
C ARG A 456 -23.86 8.08 8.35
N GLY A 457 -25.01 7.89 9.01
CA GLY A 457 -26.28 7.67 8.34
C GLY A 457 -26.71 8.88 7.49
N TRP A 458 -27.33 8.60 6.36
CA TRP A 458 -27.93 9.54 5.41
C TRP A 458 -29.45 9.28 5.30
N PRO A 459 -30.24 10.19 4.69
CA PRO A 459 -31.65 9.94 4.43
C PRO A 459 -31.84 8.60 3.71
N GLU A 460 -32.79 7.81 4.23
CA GLU A 460 -33.04 6.45 3.82
C GLU A 460 -33.53 6.37 2.36
N ARG A 461 -33.05 5.38 1.62
CA ARG A 461 -33.41 5.14 0.22
C ARG A 461 -33.47 3.64 -0.04
N ALA A 462 -34.34 3.23 -0.97
CA ALA A 462 -34.38 1.87 -1.44
C ALA A 462 -32.98 1.39 -1.86
N VAL A 463 -32.68 0.10 -1.61
CA VAL A 463 -31.39 -0.58 -1.81
C VAL A 463 -30.27 -0.13 -0.86
N TYR A 464 -30.08 1.18 -0.70
CA TYR A 464 -28.98 1.74 0.08
C TYR A 464 -29.25 1.80 1.59
N GLY A 465 -30.53 1.81 1.98
CA GLY A 465 -30.95 2.21 3.32
C GLY A 465 -30.37 3.57 3.69
N LYS A 466 -29.75 3.64 4.86
CA LYS A 466 -29.12 4.86 5.39
C LYS A 466 -27.66 5.03 4.95
N VAL A 467 -27.11 4.14 4.12
CA VAL A 467 -25.77 4.34 3.54
C VAL A 467 -25.84 5.44 2.48
N ARG A 468 -24.81 6.29 2.39
CA ARG A 468 -24.75 7.37 1.41
C ARG A 468 -24.93 6.84 -0.01
N SER A 469 -26.00 7.21 -0.70
CA SER A 469 -26.17 6.93 -2.14
C SER A 469 -25.35 7.90 -3.02
N MET A 470 -24.94 7.45 -4.21
CA MET A 470 -24.39 8.31 -5.27
C MET A 470 -25.01 7.94 -6.62
N THR A 471 -25.29 8.94 -7.45
CA THR A 471 -25.82 8.74 -8.81
C THR A 471 -24.89 9.35 -9.84
N SER A 472 -24.88 8.76 -11.03
CA SER A 472 -24.08 9.26 -12.15
C SER A 472 -24.58 10.63 -12.63
N ASP A 473 -25.89 10.87 -12.61
CA ASP A 473 -26.46 12.19 -12.93
C ASP A 473 -25.99 13.28 -11.97
N SER A 474 -25.98 13.01 -10.66
CA SER A 474 -25.42 13.97 -9.71
C SER A 474 -23.92 14.15 -9.90
N THR A 475 -23.20 13.10 -10.28
CA THR A 475 -21.75 13.18 -10.53
C THR A 475 -21.47 14.05 -11.75
N ARG A 476 -22.21 13.86 -12.85
CA ARG A 476 -22.08 14.67 -14.09
C ARG A 476 -22.29 16.17 -13.86
N ARG A 477 -23.10 16.55 -12.88
CA ARG A 477 -23.30 17.96 -12.52
C ARG A 477 -22.24 18.51 -11.56
N LYS A 478 -21.52 17.65 -10.84
CA LYS A 478 -20.58 18.05 -9.77
C LYS A 478 -19.13 18.11 -10.21
N VAL A 479 -18.72 17.26 -11.16
CA VAL A 479 -17.32 17.10 -11.55
C VAL A 479 -17.16 17.23 -13.06
N GLU A 480 -15.97 17.66 -13.48
CA GLU A 480 -15.63 17.83 -14.89
C GLU A 480 -15.25 16.48 -15.50
N LEU A 481 -15.89 16.10 -16.61
CA LEU A 481 -15.83 14.76 -17.18
C LEU A 481 -15.69 14.73 -18.72
N LYS A 482 -15.52 15.89 -19.35
CA LYS A 482 -15.50 16.01 -20.80
C LYS A 482 -14.35 15.20 -21.40
N ASP A 483 -13.13 15.44 -20.92
CA ASP A 483 -11.94 14.77 -21.44
C ASP A 483 -11.86 13.33 -20.93
N TYR A 484 -12.28 13.10 -19.69
CA TYR A 484 -12.41 11.78 -19.09
C TYR A 484 -13.32 10.85 -19.90
N LEU A 485 -14.52 11.32 -20.26
CA LEU A 485 -15.46 10.52 -21.07
C LEU A 485 -15.00 10.39 -22.53
N LYS A 486 -14.24 11.34 -23.05
CA LYS A 486 -13.59 11.20 -24.37
C LYS A 486 -12.57 10.06 -24.35
N GLN A 487 -11.78 9.94 -23.29
CA GLN A 487 -10.72 8.94 -23.15
C GLN A 487 -11.27 7.54 -22.81
N PHE A 488 -12.24 7.44 -21.89
CA PHE A 488 -12.70 6.15 -21.35
C PHE A 488 -14.15 5.79 -21.69
N GLY A 489 -14.93 6.72 -22.26
CA GLY A 489 -16.35 6.51 -22.54
C GLY A 489 -16.64 5.53 -23.69
N ARG A 490 -15.69 5.31 -24.60
CA ARG A 490 -15.82 4.38 -25.74
C ARG A 490 -15.05 3.07 -25.48
N SER A 491 -15.66 1.96 -25.88
CA SER A 491 -15.14 0.58 -25.74
C SER A 491 -13.81 0.39 -26.45
#